data_AF-A0A1F8NKU0-F1
#
_entry.id   AF-A0A1F8NKU0-F1
#
_cell.length_a   1.000
_cell.length_b   1.000
_cell.length_c   1.000
_cell.angle_alpha   90.00
_cell.angle_beta   90.00
_cell.angle_gamma   90.00
#
_symmetry.space_group_name_H-M   'P 1'
#
loop_
_entity.id
_entity.type
_entity.pdbx_description
1 polymer ?
#
loop_
_entity_poly.entity_id
_entity_poly.type
_entity_poly.pdbx_seq_one_letter_code
_entity_poly.pdbx_strand_id
1 'polypeptide(L)' 'MSPCYQNGKMGDEEMDETCMWELHDGYEEEIWETECDNSFFFSAGRPQEDGFLYCPYCGKLIAILE' A
#
# COMPACT_ATOMS: atom_id res chain seq x y z
N MET A 1 -19.16 -13.85 40.73
CA MET A 1 -19.14 -14.89 39.68
C MET A 1 -20.31 -14.69 38.73
N SER A 2 -20.02 -14.07 37.58
CA SER A 2 -20.77 -14.09 36.30
C SER A 2 -19.96 -13.24 35.30
N PRO A 3 -20.03 -13.54 33.99
CA PRO A 3 -18.84 -13.93 33.22
C PRO A 3 -18.18 -12.79 32.44
N CYS A 4 -16.86 -12.93 32.25
CA CYS A 4 -16.07 -12.19 31.27
C CYS A 4 -16.50 -12.61 29.87
N TYR A 5 -17.06 -11.70 29.06
CA TYR A 5 -17.04 -11.80 27.60
C TYR A 5 -17.25 -10.38 27.04
N GLN A 6 -16.18 -9.59 27.04
CA GLN A 6 -16.09 -8.45 26.12
C GLN A 6 -15.37 -8.94 24.88
N ASN A 7 -16.18 -9.12 23.84
CA ASN A 7 -15.77 -9.27 22.45
C ASN A 7 -14.88 -8.07 22.06
N GLY A 8 -13.57 -8.27 22.02
CA GLY A 8 -12.66 -7.44 21.25
C GLY A 8 -12.39 -8.16 19.93
N LYS A 9 -13.04 -7.73 18.85
CA LYS A 9 -12.57 -8.03 17.49
C LYS A 9 -11.18 -7.41 17.38
N MET A 10 -10.14 -8.25 17.38
CA MET A 10 -8.80 -7.89 16.96
C MET A 10 -8.84 -7.83 15.43
N GLY A 11 -9.32 -6.71 14.90
CA GLY A 11 -9.40 -6.47 13.46
C GLY A 11 -8.42 -5.36 13.10
N ASP A 12 -7.50 -5.69 12.20
CA ASP A 12 -6.99 -4.77 11.18
C ASP A 12 -6.15 -3.57 11.66
N GLU A 13 -5.19 -3.76 12.58
CA GLU A 13 -4.18 -2.72 12.88
C GLU A 13 -2.88 -2.84 12.05
N GLU A 14 -2.67 -3.94 11.30
CA GLU A 14 -1.48 -4.07 10.41
C GLU A 14 -1.70 -3.54 8.99
N MET A 15 -2.93 -3.21 8.60
CA MET A 15 -3.21 -2.67 7.25
C MET A 15 -2.96 -1.17 7.16
N ASP A 16 -2.74 -0.47 8.29
CA ASP A 16 -2.55 0.97 8.31
C ASP A 16 -1.09 1.41 8.13
N GLU A 17 -0.13 0.48 8.17
CA GLU A 17 1.30 0.79 8.00
C GLU A 17 1.78 0.67 6.56
N THR A 18 0.94 0.18 5.64
CA THR A 18 1.27 0.05 4.23
C THR A 18 0.46 0.99 3.35
N CYS A 19 1.01 1.32 2.18
CA CYS A 19 0.34 2.03 1.11
C CYS A 19 0.37 1.12 -0.09
N MET A 20 -0.81 0.73 -0.52
CA MET A 20 -0.98 -0.17 -1.65
C MET A 20 -0.69 0.56 -2.96
N TRP A 21 0.11 -0.04 -3.83
CA TRP A 21 0.45 0.48 -5.15
C TRP A 21 0.01 -0.54 -6.18
N GLU A 22 -0.82 -0.11 -7.12
CA GLU A 22 -1.38 -0.92 -8.19
C GLU A 22 -0.88 -0.40 -9.53
N LEU A 23 -0.34 -1.30 -10.35
CA LEU A 23 0.11 -0.95 -11.69
C LEU A 23 -1.09 -0.90 -12.64
N HIS A 24 -1.23 0.22 -13.34
CA HIS A 24 -2.23 0.33 -14.39
C HIS A 24 -1.66 -0.21 -15.71
N ASP A 25 -1.81 -1.52 -15.95
CA ASP A 25 -1.29 -2.28 -17.13
C ASP A 25 -1.93 -1.89 -18.49
N GLY A 26 -2.54 -0.71 -18.61
CA GLY A 26 -3.26 -0.23 -19.79
C GLY A 26 -2.54 0.84 -20.61
N TYR A 27 -1.43 1.39 -20.13
CA TYR A 27 -0.74 2.51 -20.77
C TYR A 27 0.62 2.08 -21.35
N GLU A 28 1.12 2.81 -22.35
CA GLU A 28 2.52 2.67 -22.84
C GLU A 28 3.55 3.04 -21.75
N GLU A 29 3.08 3.61 -20.64
CA GLU A 29 3.79 4.08 -19.46
C GLU A 29 3.42 3.28 -18.21
N GLU A 30 4.42 2.97 -17.37
CA GLU A 30 4.23 2.28 -16.08
C GLU A 30 3.70 3.29 -15.03
N ILE A 31 2.39 3.54 -15.04
CA ILE A 31 1.69 4.38 -14.06
C ILE A 31 1.22 3.52 -12.89
N TRP A 32 1.60 3.91 -11.68
CA TRP A 32 1.20 3.28 -10.43
C TRP A 32 0.19 4.17 -9.71
N GLU A 33 -0.97 3.63 -9.40
CA GLU A 33 -1.95 4.29 -8.51
C GLU A 33 -1.70 3.84 -7.07
N THR A 34 -1.69 4.80 -6.16
CA THR A 34 -1.45 4.56 -4.74
C THR A 34 -2.74 4.69 -3.94
N GLU A 35 -2.87 3.90 -2.88
CA GLU A 35 -4.02 3.95 -1.96
C GLU A 35 -4.23 5.34 -1.35
N CYS A 36 -3.17 6.13 -1.20
CA CYS A 36 -3.26 7.48 -0.65
C CYS A 36 -3.73 8.52 -1.69
N ASP A 37 -4.48 8.08 -2.71
CA ASP A 37 -5.05 8.92 -3.79
C ASP A 37 -4.00 9.72 -4.59
N ASN A 38 -2.78 9.20 -4.68
CA ASN A 38 -1.72 9.77 -5.52
C ASN A 38 -1.32 8.79 -6.62
N SER A 39 -0.78 9.31 -7.73
CA SER A 39 -0.19 8.49 -8.78
C SER A 39 1.32 8.69 -8.85
N PHE A 40 2.03 7.64 -9.23
CA PHE A 40 3.47 7.66 -9.41
C PHE A 40 3.82 7.10 -10.79
N PHE A 41 4.59 7.88 -11.56
CA PHE A 41 5.05 7.49 -12.87
C PHE A 41 6.52 7.07 -12.78
N PHE A 42 6.86 5.88 -13.29
CA PHE A 42 8.25 5.48 -13.49
C PHE A 42 8.63 5.64 -14.95
N SER A 43 9.73 6.39 -15.19
CA SER A 43 10.29 6.56 -16.55
C SER A 43 11.01 5.32 -17.07
N ALA A 44 11.43 4.43 -16.17
CA ALA A 44 11.96 3.10 -16.46
C ALA A 44 12.07 2.31 -15.14
N GLY A 45 11.50 1.10 -15.09
CA GLY A 45 11.69 0.15 -14.00
C GLY A 45 10.59 0.18 -12.94
N ARG A 46 10.50 -0.90 -12.15
CA ARG A 46 9.48 -1.04 -11.09
C ARG A 46 9.90 -0.34 -9.80
N PRO A 47 8.97 0.13 -8.95
CA PRO A 47 9.27 0.71 -7.63
C PRO A 47 10.20 -0.19 -6.78
N GLN A 48 10.01 -1.51 -6.85
CA GLN A 48 10.84 -2.49 -6.15
C GLN A 48 12.27 -2.58 -6.68
N GLU A 49 12.52 -2.25 -7.95
CA GLU A 49 13.86 -2.28 -8.55
C GLU A 49 14.70 -1.05 -8.17
N ASP A 50 14.04 0.08 -7.87
CA ASP A 50 14.71 1.34 -7.51
C ASP A 50 14.89 1.50 -5.98
N GLY A 51 14.44 0.52 -5.18
CA GLY A 51 14.60 0.52 -3.73
C GLY A 51 13.56 1.36 -2.97
N PHE A 52 12.38 1.60 -3.58
CA PHE A 52 11.28 2.26 -2.91
C PHE A 52 10.65 1.34 -1.85
N LEU A 53 11.03 1.57 -0.59
CA LEU A 53 10.47 0.87 0.57
C LEU A 53 9.24 1.58 1.14
N TYR A 54 9.17 2.91 1.00
CA TYR A 54 8.13 3.75 1.59
C TYR A 54 7.51 4.67 0.55
N CYS A 55 6.21 4.89 0.65
CA CYS A 55 5.47 5.80 -0.19
C CYS A 55 5.91 7.24 0.10
N PRO A 56 6.41 8.00 -0.89
CA PRO A 56 6.87 9.37 -0.69
C PRO A 56 5.73 10.34 -0.36
N TYR A 57 4.47 9.93 -0.56
CA TYR A 57 3.29 10.76 -0.33
C TYR A 57 2.77 10.65 1.11
N CYS A 58 2.56 9.43 1.59
CA CYS A 58 1.98 9.17 2.92
C CYS A 58 2.99 8.64 3.95
N GLY A 59 4.21 8.27 3.53
CA GLY A 59 5.27 7.76 4.41
C GLY A 59 5.09 6.31 4.87
N LYS A 60 4.02 5.63 4.45
CA LYS A 60 3.74 4.23 4.76
C LYS A 60 4.60 3.27 3.91
N LEU A 61 4.79 2.03 4.34
CA LEU A 61 5.53 1.01 3.58
C LEU A 61 4.81 0.68 2.26
N ILE A 62 5.54 0.54 1.16
CA ILE A 62 4.90 0.22 -0.13
C ILE A 62 4.52 -1.27 -0.16
N ALA A 63 3.26 -1.55 -0.47
CA ALA A 63 2.76 -2.89 -0.77
C ALA A 63 2.34 -2.94 -2.24
N ILE A 64 3.04 -3.73 -3.06
CA ILE A 64 2.71 -3.90 -4.47
C ILE A 64 1.63 -4.99 -4.60
N LEU A 65 0.54 -4.68 -5.29
CA LEU A 65 -0.37 -5.70 -5.81
C LEU A 65 0.09 -6.09 -7.22
N GLU A 66 0.38 -7.39 -7.42
CA GLU A 66 0.68 -8.00 -8.71
C GLU A 66 -0.58 -8.49 -9.44
#